data_AF-A0A1W9P6I4-F1
#
_entry.id   AF-A0A1W9P6I4-F1
#
_cell.length_a   1.000
_cell.length_b   1.000
_cell.length_c   1.000
_cell.angle_alpha   90.00
_cell.angle_beta   90.00
_cell.angle_gamma   90.00
#
_symmetry.space_group_name_H-M   'P 1'
#
loop_
_entity.id
_entity.type
_entity.pdbx_description
1 polymer ?
#
loop_
_entity_poly.entity_id
_entity_poly.type
_entity_poly.pdbx_seq_one_letter_code
_entity_poly.pdbx_strand_id
1 'polypeptide(L)'
;MIENNRYQEAYNELNKFYGVSDKLATFFIRDVLLLNPDMELKLEDYKIVFPIDTWVAKEAKKLGCDDKDIPAIKECLIKRCLEQNLYPPKVAAGLWKKGYRASESCLS
;
A
#
# COMPACT_ATOMS: atom_id res chain seq x y z
N MET A 1 -3.89 16.14 10.00
CA MET A 1 -3.57 14.83 10.64
C MET A 1 -2.32 14.21 10.03
N ILE A 2 -2.34 13.90 8.73
CA ILE A 2 -1.19 13.34 8.00
C ILE A 2 0.04 14.26 8.17
N GLU A 3 -0.10 15.56 7.91
CA GLU A 3 0.96 16.59 8.11
C GLU A 3 1.64 16.58 9.50
N ASN A 4 0.96 16.04 10.52
CA ASN A 4 1.43 15.97 11.90
C ASN A 4 1.89 14.55 12.27
N ASN A 5 2.20 13.70 11.28
CA ASN A 5 2.60 12.29 11.42
C ASN A 5 1.58 11.42 12.18
N ARG A 6 0.30 11.83 12.23
CA ARG A 6 -0.79 11.08 12.88
C ARG A 6 -1.50 10.16 11.88
N TYR A 7 -0.73 9.24 11.29
CA TYR A 7 -1.19 8.40 10.17
C TYR A 7 -2.27 7.40 10.58
N GLN A 8 -2.11 6.72 11.72
CA GLN A 8 -3.12 5.77 12.23
C GLN A 8 -4.47 6.46 12.49
N GLU A 9 -4.44 7.70 12.96
CA GLU A 9 -5.67 8.46 13.19
C GLU A 9 -6.32 8.87 11.87
N ALA A 10 -5.55 9.33 10.90
CA ALA A 10 -6.06 9.59 9.56
C ALA A 10 -6.68 8.32 8.93
N TYR A 11 -6.01 7.17 9.08
CA TYR A 11 -6.52 5.87 8.64
C TYR A 11 -7.85 5.52 9.32
N ASN A 12 -7.94 5.69 10.64
CA ASN A 12 -9.16 5.42 11.40
C ASN A 12 -10.32 6.34 10.97
N GLU A 13 -10.07 7.64 10.75
CA GLU A 13 -11.09 8.57 10.26
C GLU A 13 -11.54 8.23 8.83
N LEU A 14 -10.62 7.86 7.94
CA LEU A 14 -10.95 7.46 6.57
C LEU A 14 -11.87 6.23 6.56
N ASN A 15 -11.62 5.25 7.42
CA ASN A 15 -12.47 4.05 7.51
C ASN A 15 -13.87 4.30 8.10
N LYS A 16 -14.17 5.51 8.59
CA LYS A 16 -15.54 5.88 9.01
C LYS A 16 -16.43 6.29 7.83
N PHE A 17 -15.84 6.66 6.69
CA PHE A 17 -16.63 7.05 5.52
C PHE A 17 -17.27 5.82 4.87
N TYR A 18 -18.57 5.89 4.58
CA TYR A 18 -19.27 4.83 3.85
C TYR A 18 -18.59 4.57 2.51
N GLY A 19 -18.29 3.29 2.24
CA GLY A 19 -17.61 2.87 1.01
C GLY A 19 -16.09 2.98 1.05
N VAL A 20 -15.49 3.54 2.12
CA VAL A 20 -14.04 3.59 2.31
C VAL A 20 -13.60 2.48 3.28
N SER A 21 -13.08 1.38 2.72
CA SER A 21 -12.48 0.28 3.49
C SER A 21 -10.96 0.42 3.59
N ASP A 22 -10.29 -0.51 4.29
CA ASP A 22 -8.83 -0.60 4.44
C ASP A 22 -8.10 -0.26 3.14
N LYS A 23 -8.54 -0.87 2.03
CA LYS A 23 -7.96 -0.66 0.70
C LYS A 23 -7.93 0.83 0.35
N LEU A 24 -9.07 1.50 0.33
CA LEU A 24 -9.17 2.89 -0.13
C LEU A 24 -8.50 3.86 0.85
N ALA A 25 -8.62 3.64 2.16
CA ALA A 25 -7.91 4.43 3.17
C ALA A 25 -6.38 4.33 2.97
N THR A 26 -5.89 3.11 2.75
CA THR A 26 -4.46 2.83 2.53
C THR A 26 -3.96 3.43 1.22
N PHE A 27 -4.74 3.38 0.13
CA PHE A 27 -4.41 4.06 -1.13
C PHE A 27 -4.26 5.57 -0.92
N PHE A 28 -5.24 6.19 -0.25
CA PHE A 28 -5.24 7.64 -0.03
C PHE A 28 -4.00 8.10 0.74
N ILE A 29 -3.72 7.48 1.90
CA ILE A 29 -2.58 7.89 2.73
C ILE A 29 -1.26 7.66 1.98
N ARG A 30 -1.13 6.54 1.27
CA ARG A 30 0.05 6.25 0.45
C ARG A 30 0.29 7.32 -0.61
N ASP A 31 -0.76 7.74 -1.31
CA ASP A 31 -0.62 8.74 -2.39
C ASP A 31 -0.26 10.12 -1.82
N VAL A 32 -0.83 10.50 -0.67
CA VAL A 32 -0.41 11.73 0.03
C VAL A 32 1.07 11.67 0.40
N LEU A 33 1.56 10.56 0.93
CA LEU A 33 2.98 10.40 1.29
C LEU A 33 3.92 10.41 0.09
N LEU A 34 3.50 9.86 -1.05
CA LEU A 34 4.29 9.92 -2.28
C LEU A 34 4.42 11.35 -2.83
N LEU A 35 3.43 12.21 -2.58
CA LEU A 35 3.47 13.62 -2.93
C LEU A 35 4.28 14.47 -1.93
N ASN A 36 4.57 13.95 -0.74
CA ASN A 36 5.25 14.65 0.35
C ASN A 36 6.45 13.83 0.84
N PRO A 37 7.57 13.78 0.08
CA PRO A 37 8.68 12.87 0.33
C PRO A 37 9.46 13.15 1.63
N ASP A 38 9.31 14.35 2.21
CA ASP A 38 9.95 14.73 3.47
C ASP A 38 9.23 14.15 4.71
N MET A 39 8.07 13.51 4.51
CA MET A 39 7.32 12.86 5.57
C MET A 39 7.86 11.48 5.89
N GLU A 40 8.28 11.29 7.13
CA GLU A 40 8.82 10.02 7.61
C GLU A 40 7.71 9.11 8.17
N LEU A 41 7.82 7.81 7.86
CA LEU A 41 6.98 6.76 8.42
C LEU A 41 7.75 5.98 9.48
N LYS A 42 7.08 5.61 10.56
CA LYS A 42 7.59 4.59 11.46
C LYS A 42 7.34 3.21 10.86
N LEU A 43 8.08 2.22 11.35
CA LEU A 43 7.96 0.82 10.90
C LEU A 43 6.51 0.30 11.00
N GLU A 44 5.81 0.68 12.07
CA GLU A 44 4.41 0.30 12.32
C GLU A 44 3.42 0.91 11.31
N ASP A 45 3.72 2.09 10.77
CA ASP A 45 2.84 2.80 9.84
C ASP A 45 2.83 2.17 8.44
N TYR A 46 3.82 1.34 8.09
CA TYR A 46 3.89 0.75 6.74
C TYR A 46 2.64 -0.09 6.40
N LYS A 47 2.01 -0.71 7.40
CA LYS A 47 0.80 -1.52 7.22
C LYS A 47 -0.42 -0.71 6.74
N ILE A 48 -0.51 0.55 7.14
CA ILE A 48 -1.61 1.47 6.80
C ILE A 48 -1.32 2.30 5.54
N VAL A 49 -0.21 2.04 4.85
CA VAL A 49 0.16 2.68 3.57
C VAL A 49 0.52 1.68 2.46
N PHE A 50 0.36 0.38 2.70
CA PHE A 50 0.63 -0.67 1.71
C PHE A 50 -0.68 -1.34 1.26
N PRO A 51 -1.38 -0.81 0.24
CA PRO A 51 -2.69 -1.33 -0.15
C PRO A 51 -2.57 -2.68 -0.85
N ILE A 52 -3.41 -3.64 -0.45
CA ILE A 52 -3.54 -4.92 -1.15
C ILE A 52 -4.86 -4.92 -1.92
N ASP A 53 -4.76 -4.92 -3.24
CA ASP A 53 -5.89 -5.15 -4.13
C ASP A 53 -5.71 -6.45 -4.92
N THR A 54 -6.64 -6.75 -5.83
CA THR A 54 -6.58 -7.97 -6.65
C THR A 54 -5.30 -8.09 -7.48
N TRP A 55 -4.74 -6.98 -7.96
CA TRP A 55 -3.51 -6.99 -8.75
C TRP A 55 -2.28 -7.15 -7.87
N VAL A 56 -2.21 -6.39 -6.77
CA VAL A 56 -1.13 -6.52 -5.79
C VAL A 56 -1.11 -7.92 -5.20
N ALA A 57 -2.26 -8.53 -4.89
CA ALA A 57 -2.34 -9.91 -4.40
C ALA A 57 -1.82 -10.93 -5.43
N LYS A 58 -2.14 -10.76 -6.73
CA LYS A 58 -1.60 -11.60 -7.80
C LYS A 58 -0.07 -11.48 -7.93
N GLU A 59 0.46 -10.27 -7.84
CA GLU A 59 1.91 -10.05 -7.87
C GLU A 59 2.58 -10.56 -6.59
N ALA A 60 1.94 -10.42 -5.42
CA ALA A 60 2.43 -10.94 -4.15
C ALA A 60 2.64 -12.46 -4.19
N LYS A 61 1.68 -13.19 -4.76
CA LYS A 61 1.80 -14.64 -4.99
C LYS A 61 3.02 -15.00 -5.85
N LYS A 62 3.28 -14.25 -6.93
CA LYS A 62 4.49 -14.45 -7.78
C LYS A 62 5.78 -14.17 -7.03
N LEU A 63 5.73 -13.27 -6.05
CA LEU A 63 6.84 -12.93 -5.18
C LEU A 63 6.98 -13.90 -4.00
N GLY A 64 6.15 -14.94 -3.87
CA GLY A 64 6.20 -15.88 -2.75
C GLY A 64 5.57 -15.38 -1.46
N CYS A 65 4.75 -14.32 -1.53
CA CYS A 65 3.85 -13.88 -0.47
C CYS A 65 2.43 -14.39 -0.77
N ASP A 66 2.25 -15.71 -0.69
CA ASP A 66 0.98 -16.40 -0.99
C ASP A 66 0.29 -16.77 0.32
N ASP A 67 -0.57 -15.88 0.81
CA ASP A 67 -1.41 -16.11 1.98
C ASP A 67 -2.88 -15.81 1.63
N LYS A 68 -3.81 -16.34 2.41
CA LYS A 68 -5.24 -16.00 2.32
C LYS A 68 -5.57 -14.73 3.10
N ASP A 69 -4.74 -14.39 4.09
CA ASP A 69 -4.94 -13.24 4.96
C ASP A 69 -4.21 -11.99 4.43
N ILE A 70 -4.95 -10.89 4.28
CA ILE A 70 -4.42 -9.63 3.74
C ILE A 70 -3.31 -9.04 4.62
N PRO A 71 -3.48 -8.95 5.96
CA PRO A 71 -2.39 -8.59 6.88
C PRO A 71 -1.11 -9.41 6.68
N ALA A 72 -1.20 -10.73 6.55
CA ALA A 72 -0.04 -11.58 6.31
C ALA A 72 0.66 -11.26 4.97
N ILE A 73 -0.10 -11.03 3.89
CA ILE A 73 0.45 -10.58 2.60
C ILE A 73 1.17 -9.22 2.76
N LYS A 74 0.54 -8.25 3.46
CA LYS A 74 1.14 -6.93 3.71
C LYS A 74 2.47 -7.08 4.45
N GLU A 75 2.50 -7.84 5.53
CA GLU A 75 3.71 -8.05 6.32
C GLU A 75 4.83 -8.68 5.51
N CYS A 76 4.53 -9.71 4.71
CA CYS A 76 5.52 -10.35 3.83
C CYS A 76 6.12 -9.36 2.82
N LEU A 77 5.27 -8.56 2.15
CA LEU A 77 5.73 -7.57 1.17
C LEU A 77 6.53 -6.45 1.82
N ILE A 78 6.06 -5.90 2.94
CA ILE A 78 6.76 -4.84 3.69
C ILE A 78 8.13 -5.35 4.14
N LYS A 79 8.19 -6.55 4.74
CA LYS A 79 9.45 -7.16 5.15
C LYS A 79 10.44 -7.26 4.00
N ARG A 80 10.01 -7.78 2.84
CA ARG A 80 10.85 -7.87 1.64
C ARG A 80 11.33 -6.52 1.11
N CYS A 81 10.50 -5.48 1.22
CA CYS A 81 10.90 -4.12 0.86
C CYS A 81 12.05 -3.65 1.77
N LEU A 82 11.87 -3.79 3.08
CA LEU A 82 12.84 -3.34 4.08
C LEU A 82 14.16 -4.12 4.01
N GLU A 83 14.12 -5.42 3.80
CA GLU A 83 15.31 -6.27 3.59
C GLU A 83 16.14 -5.84 2.36
N GLN A 84 15.50 -5.24 1.36
CA GLN A 84 16.13 -4.71 0.15
C GLN A 84 16.39 -3.19 0.22
N ASN A 85 16.18 -2.57 1.38
CA ASN A 85 16.29 -1.12 1.58
C ASN A 85 15.42 -0.31 0.60
N LEU A 86 14.24 -0.84 0.24
CA LEU A 86 13.26 -0.20 -0.62
C LEU A 86 12.17 0.47 0.22
N TYR A 87 11.76 1.67 -0.20
CA TYR A 87 10.66 2.39 0.43
C TYR A 87 9.31 1.74 0.11
N PRO A 88 8.61 1.12 1.07
CA PRO A 88 7.41 0.31 0.80
C PRO A 88 6.29 1.05 0.04
N PRO A 89 5.95 2.33 0.31
CA PRO A 89 4.96 3.07 -0.46
C PRO A 89 5.27 3.19 -1.96
N LYS A 90 6.55 3.35 -2.32
CA LYS A 90 6.99 3.36 -3.73
C LYS A 90 6.83 1.99 -4.37
N VAL A 91 7.17 0.92 -3.66
CA VAL A 91 6.99 -0.46 -4.15
C VAL A 91 5.51 -0.76 -4.36
N ALA A 92 4.65 -0.40 -3.41
CA ALA A 92 3.20 -0.60 -3.53
C ALA A 92 2.62 0.11 -4.77
N ALA A 93 3.02 1.36 -5.02
CA ALA A 93 2.63 2.09 -6.23
C ALA A 93 3.13 1.39 -7.51
N GLY A 94 4.37 0.88 -7.49
CA GLY A 94 4.95 0.13 -8.61
C GLY A 94 4.22 -1.18 -8.93
N LEU A 95 3.89 -1.97 -7.90
CA LEU A 95 3.11 -3.21 -8.04
C LEU A 95 1.74 -2.93 -8.65
N TRP A 96 1.07 -1.88 -8.18
CA TRP A 96 -0.22 -1.48 -8.71
C TRP A 96 -0.14 -1.03 -10.18
N LYS A 97 0.83 -0.18 -10.53
CA LYS A 97 1.08 0.26 -11.92
C LYS A 97 1.40 -0.91 -12.85
N LYS A 98 2.17 -1.89 -12.39
CA LYS A 98 2.49 -3.11 -13.15
C LYS A 98 1.22 -3.92 -13.44
N GLY A 99 0.35 -4.06 -12.44
CA GLY A 99 -0.97 -4.70 -12.61
C GLY A 99 -1.85 -3.97 -13.63
N TYR A 100 -1.92 -2.64 -13.55
CA TYR A 100 -2.66 -1.81 -14.50
C TYR A 100 -2.17 -1.98 -15.95
N ARG A 101 -0.85 -1.95 -16.17
CA ARG A 101 -0.25 -2.18 -17.51
C ARG A 101 -0.56 -3.56 -18.09
N ALA A 102 -0.72 -4.58 -17.25
CA ALA A 102 -1.14 -5.90 -17.71
C ALA A 102 -2.60 -5.91 -18.25
N SER A 103 -3.40 -4.89 -17.92
CA SER A 103 -4.78 -4.70 -18.41
C SER A 103 -4.93 -3.66 -19.52
N GLU A 104 -3.87 -2.92 -19.88
CA GLU A 104 -3.87 -1.85 -20.88
C GLU A 104 -3.92 -2.33 -22.35
N SER A 105 -4.17 -3.63 -22.62
CA SER A 105 -4.40 -4.09 -24.01
C SER A 105 -5.66 -3.49 -24.66
N CYS A 106 -6.38 -2.60 -23.97
CA CYS A 106 -7.64 -2.02 -24.40
C CYS A 106 -7.53 -0.56 -24.91
N LEU A 107 -6.33 0.04 -24.93
CA LEU A 107 -6.09 1.38 -25.48
C LEU A 107 -4.90 1.41 -26.44
N SER A 108 -4.87 0.47 -27.39
CA SER A 108 -4.08 0.56 -28.62
C SER A 108 -4.84 1.33 -29.70
#